data_AF-A0A9E7KHH4-F1
#
_entry.id   AF-A0A9E7KHH4-F1
#
_cell.length_a   1.000
_cell.length_b   1.000
_cell.length_c   1.000
_cell.angle_alpha   90.00
_cell.angle_beta   90.00
_cell.angle_gamma   90.00
#
_symmetry.space_group_name_H-M   'P 1'
#
loop_
_entity.id
_entity.type
_entity.pdbx_description
1 polymer ?
#
loop_
_entity_poly.entity_id
_entity_poly.type
_entity_poly.pdbx_seq_one_letter_code
_entity_poly.pdbx_strand_id
1 'polypeptide(L)'
;MTQRPSLFSPCQIGRFHLSHRVVLAPVTRCRAIDGIPLPAHVEYYTQRATDGGFLISEGTVISPTGAGFPRCPGIYTREQIDAWKKVVDAVHAKGSIIFCQLWHVGRASNQIYQPGGTAVPISSTDKPVSGRWKILMPDGKYGSFARPRRLAISEIPVIVQHYRQAALNAIEAGFDGVEIHGAHGYLIDQFLKDGINDRTDAYGGSLQNRCRFLMEVTRAVTSAVGPERVAVRLSPAIDHLDAYDSDPRRLGLTVIEQLNALQRESGERLAYLHVTQPRYVAYGQTESGLQGSAEEESQMMRALREAYNGSFMCSGGFTQELAVAAVEQGDADLVSFGRLFISNPDLVERFKLGARLNRYVRATFYTADPVVGYTDYPFLGQQQRARL
;
A
#
# COMPACT_ATOMS: atom_id res chain seq x y z
N MET A 1 0.56 -35.18 10.09
CA MET A 1 -0.67 -34.35 10.01
C MET A 1 -0.24 -32.93 9.66
N THR A 2 -0.52 -32.45 8.46
CA THR A 2 -0.29 -31.03 8.14
C THR A 2 -1.27 -30.19 8.96
N GLN A 3 -0.73 -29.40 9.89
CA GLN A 3 -1.51 -28.51 10.74
C GLN A 3 -2.26 -27.50 9.84
N ARG A 4 -3.56 -27.31 10.07
CA ARG A 4 -4.33 -26.31 9.31
C ARG A 4 -3.70 -24.92 9.52
N PRO A 5 -3.57 -24.09 8.46
CA PRO A 5 -3.08 -22.71 8.61
C PRO A 5 -3.94 -21.95 9.62
N SER A 6 -3.30 -21.16 10.49
CA SER A 6 -3.97 -20.23 11.39
C SER A 6 -3.30 -18.85 11.27
N LEU A 7 -3.97 -17.80 11.74
CA LEU A 7 -3.44 -16.43 11.68
C LEU A 7 -2.05 -16.29 12.37
N PHE A 8 -1.74 -17.17 13.32
CA PHE A 8 -0.48 -17.17 14.08
C PHE A 8 0.46 -18.32 13.70
N SER A 9 0.12 -19.12 12.68
CA SER A 9 1.03 -20.15 12.19
C SER A 9 2.08 -19.53 11.26
N PRO A 10 3.30 -20.11 11.19
CA PRO A 10 4.31 -19.68 10.24
C PRO A 10 3.83 -19.78 8.78
N CYS A 11 4.42 -18.96 7.91
CA CYS A 11 4.17 -19.02 6.48
C CYS A 11 5.37 -18.58 5.65
N GLN A 12 5.39 -19.01 4.39
CA GLN A 12 6.42 -18.63 3.42
C GLN A 12 5.82 -17.66 2.41
N ILE A 13 6.50 -16.53 2.18
CA ILE A 13 6.23 -15.60 1.07
C ILE A 13 7.49 -15.47 0.24
N GLY A 14 7.48 -15.99 -0.99
CA GLY A 14 8.70 -16.05 -1.80
C GLY A 14 9.83 -16.72 -1.01
N ARG A 15 10.90 -15.97 -0.70
CA ARG A 15 12.03 -16.43 0.12
C ARG A 15 11.93 -16.10 1.62
N PHE A 16 10.91 -15.37 2.03
CA PHE A 16 10.75 -14.86 3.39
C PHE A 16 9.95 -15.81 4.27
N HIS A 17 10.56 -16.22 5.38
CA HIS A 17 9.94 -17.06 6.40
C HIS A 17 9.32 -16.17 7.48
N LEU A 18 8.00 -16.23 7.63
CA LEU A 18 7.27 -15.43 8.62
C LEU A 18 6.82 -16.33 9.78
N SER A 19 6.82 -15.78 10.98
CA SER A 19 6.36 -16.47 12.20
C SER A 19 4.84 -16.40 12.38
N HIS A 20 4.17 -15.46 11.70
CA HIS A 20 2.72 -15.27 11.70
C HIS A 20 2.22 -14.58 10.42
N ARG A 21 0.90 -14.53 10.23
CA ARG A 21 0.23 -14.00 9.02
C ARG A 21 -0.38 -12.61 9.20
N VAL A 22 -0.10 -11.97 10.34
CA VAL A 22 -0.52 -10.59 10.69
C VAL A 22 0.52 -9.58 10.17
N VAL A 23 0.13 -8.70 9.25
CA VAL A 23 1.04 -7.76 8.57
C VAL A 23 0.70 -6.30 8.87
N LEU A 24 1.70 -5.44 9.09
CA LEU A 24 1.46 -4.00 9.09
C LEU A 24 1.15 -3.53 7.68
N ALA A 25 -0.09 -3.07 7.45
CA ALA A 25 -0.46 -2.46 6.18
C ALA A 25 0.28 -1.13 5.99
N PRO A 26 0.56 -0.71 4.74
CA PRO A 26 1.19 0.57 4.48
C PRO A 26 0.24 1.71 4.88
N VAL A 27 0.72 2.62 5.72
CA VAL A 27 -0.07 3.69 6.35
C VAL A 27 0.68 5.01 6.31
N THR A 28 0.31 5.93 5.41
CA THR A 28 0.88 7.29 5.36
C THR A 28 0.68 8.04 6.68
N ARG A 29 1.76 8.57 7.26
CA ARG A 29 1.71 9.25 8.58
C ARG A 29 2.12 10.71 8.55
N CYS A 30 2.65 11.23 7.45
CA CYS A 30 2.98 12.65 7.24
C CYS A 30 3.98 13.22 8.27
N ARG A 31 5.04 12.46 8.59
CA ARG A 31 6.02 12.82 9.63
C ARG A 31 7.46 13.01 9.14
N ALA A 32 7.74 12.79 7.85
CA ALA A 32 9.05 13.08 7.28
C ALA A 32 9.27 14.60 7.17
N ILE A 33 10.53 15.05 7.18
CA ILE A 33 10.89 16.43 6.84
C ILE A 33 11.66 16.39 5.54
N ASP A 34 11.26 17.18 4.55
CA ASP A 34 11.86 17.21 3.21
C ASP A 34 11.93 15.81 2.54
N GLY A 35 10.97 14.96 2.87
CA GLY A 35 10.92 13.57 2.42
C GLY A 35 11.89 12.62 3.13
N ILE A 36 12.65 13.09 4.12
CA ILE A 36 13.63 12.32 4.87
C ILE A 36 12.97 11.73 6.12
N PRO A 37 12.97 10.39 6.30
CA PRO A 37 12.59 9.75 7.57
C PRO A 37 13.38 10.28 8.76
N LEU A 38 12.69 10.52 9.87
CA LEU A 38 13.24 11.02 11.14
C LEU A 38 13.43 9.88 12.17
N PRO A 39 14.15 10.12 13.29
CA PRO A 39 14.28 9.13 14.37
C PRO A 39 12.95 8.55 14.87
N ALA A 40 11.87 9.34 14.84
CA ALA A 40 10.53 8.85 15.18
C ALA A 40 10.03 7.71 14.26
N HIS A 41 10.46 7.66 12.99
CA HIS A 41 10.11 6.56 12.09
C HIS A 41 10.83 5.28 12.52
N VAL A 42 12.09 5.38 12.94
CA VAL A 42 12.86 4.25 13.49
C VAL A 42 12.08 3.66 14.67
N GLU A 43 11.74 4.49 15.66
CA GLU A 43 10.95 4.05 16.82
C GLU A 43 9.59 3.45 16.40
N TYR A 44 8.86 4.11 15.50
CA TYR A 44 7.53 3.64 15.06
C TYR A 44 7.55 2.24 14.44
N TYR A 45 8.49 1.97 13.52
CA TYR A 45 8.59 0.67 12.90
C TYR A 45 9.19 -0.37 13.86
N THR A 46 10.20 -0.01 14.66
CA THR A 46 10.77 -0.90 15.68
C THR A 46 9.73 -1.36 16.71
N GLN A 47 8.83 -0.47 17.14
CA GLN A 47 7.74 -0.81 18.07
C GLN A 47 6.78 -1.88 17.52
N ARG A 48 6.65 -1.96 16.19
CA ARG A 48 5.73 -2.88 15.50
C ARG A 48 6.41 -4.13 14.96
N ALA A 49 7.74 -4.18 15.06
CA ALA A 49 8.55 -5.29 14.64
C ALA A 49 8.57 -6.41 15.70
N THR A 50 8.36 -7.64 15.24
CA THR A 50 8.44 -8.88 16.00
C THR A 50 9.34 -9.88 15.28
N ASP A 51 9.90 -10.86 15.99
CA ASP A 51 10.71 -11.89 15.33
C ASP A 51 9.87 -12.69 14.30
N GLY A 52 10.33 -12.74 13.05
CA GLY A 52 9.57 -13.27 11.92
C GLY A 52 8.31 -12.47 11.54
N GLY A 53 8.17 -11.23 12.02
CA GLY A 53 7.08 -10.33 11.65
C GLY A 53 7.25 -9.72 10.27
N PHE A 54 6.18 -9.19 9.69
CA PHE A 54 6.20 -8.56 8.38
C PHE A 54 5.53 -7.18 8.38
N LEU A 55 6.28 -6.17 7.93
CA LEU A 55 5.87 -4.78 7.85
C LEU A 55 5.90 -4.28 6.40
N ILE A 56 4.98 -3.39 6.05
CA ILE A 56 5.05 -2.62 4.81
C ILE A 56 5.13 -1.15 5.19
N SER A 57 6.11 -0.43 4.64
CA SER A 57 6.32 0.98 4.92
C SER A 57 5.11 1.82 4.52
N GLU A 58 5.03 3.03 5.03
CA GLU A 58 4.15 4.03 4.45
C GLU A 58 4.46 4.30 2.97
N GLY A 59 3.48 4.87 2.25
CA GLY A 59 3.65 5.23 0.84
C GLY A 59 4.87 6.13 0.67
N THR A 60 5.86 5.63 -0.07
CA THR A 60 7.16 6.26 -0.22
C THR A 60 7.33 6.77 -1.64
N VAL A 61 7.50 8.08 -1.76
CA VAL A 61 7.45 8.80 -3.04
C VAL A 61 8.68 8.45 -3.89
N ILE A 62 8.45 8.08 -5.16
CA ILE A 62 9.52 7.59 -6.06
C ILE A 62 10.27 8.69 -6.82
N SER A 63 9.77 9.92 -6.84
CA SER A 63 10.34 11.04 -7.58
C SER A 63 9.81 12.39 -7.08
N PRO A 64 10.46 13.52 -7.40
CA PRO A 64 9.99 14.85 -7.00
C PRO A 64 8.54 15.19 -7.43
N THR A 65 8.02 14.57 -8.49
CA THR A 65 6.65 14.80 -9.00
C THR A 65 5.60 13.87 -8.35
N GLY A 66 6.02 12.91 -7.54
CA GLY A 66 5.17 11.84 -7.03
C GLY A 66 4.40 12.17 -5.75
N ALA A 67 4.60 13.35 -5.16
CA ALA A 67 4.00 13.74 -3.88
C ALA A 67 2.62 14.39 -4.04
N GLY A 68 1.75 14.19 -3.04
CA GLY A 68 0.42 14.82 -2.95
C GLY A 68 -0.09 15.00 -1.52
N PHE A 69 0.79 14.78 -0.55
CA PHE A 69 0.53 14.85 0.88
C PHE A 69 1.74 15.50 1.54
N PRO A 70 1.54 16.23 2.65
CA PRO A 70 2.65 16.86 3.33
C PRO A 70 3.50 15.80 4.02
N ARG A 71 4.81 16.05 4.08
CA ARG A 71 5.71 15.27 4.96
C ARG A 71 5.69 13.75 4.69
N CYS A 72 5.44 13.34 3.45
CA CYS A 72 5.61 11.95 3.03
C CYS A 72 7.09 11.67 2.75
N PRO A 73 7.60 10.50 3.14
CA PRO A 73 8.97 10.13 2.83
C PRO A 73 9.16 9.86 1.33
N GLY A 74 10.38 10.06 0.84
CA GLY A 74 10.82 9.71 -0.51
C GLY A 74 11.85 8.59 -0.51
N ILE A 75 12.20 8.10 -1.70
CA ILE A 75 13.29 7.14 -1.93
C ILE A 75 14.03 7.42 -3.26
N TYR A 76 14.31 8.69 -3.54
CA TYR A 76 14.95 9.15 -4.79
C TYR A 76 16.18 10.03 -4.59
N THR A 77 16.55 10.36 -3.36
CA THR A 77 17.80 11.07 -3.00
C THR A 77 18.66 10.24 -2.08
N ARG A 78 19.95 10.58 -1.96
CA ARG A 78 20.89 9.85 -1.11
C ARG A 78 20.50 9.95 0.37
N GLU A 79 20.11 11.14 0.81
CA GLU A 79 19.74 11.43 2.19
C GLU A 79 18.51 10.62 2.61
N GLN A 80 17.55 10.42 1.69
CA GLN A 80 16.39 9.57 1.91
C GLN A 80 16.79 8.09 2.06
N ILE A 81 17.68 7.59 1.21
CA ILE A 81 18.19 6.21 1.27
C ILE A 81 18.90 5.96 2.61
N ASP A 82 19.82 6.84 3.00
CA ASP A 82 20.58 6.72 4.24
C ASP A 82 19.70 6.82 5.49
N ALA A 83 18.62 7.60 5.44
CA ALA A 83 17.65 7.68 6.52
C ALA A 83 16.77 6.43 6.61
N TRP A 84 16.29 5.90 5.48
CA TRP A 84 15.55 4.63 5.44
C TRP A 84 16.40 3.46 5.93
N LYS A 85 17.70 3.45 5.62
CA LYS A 85 18.62 2.43 6.11
C LYS A 85 18.57 2.26 7.62
N LYS A 86 18.55 3.37 8.37
CA LYS A 86 18.43 3.35 9.85
C LYS A 86 17.13 2.74 10.33
N VAL A 87 16.03 2.97 9.61
CA VAL A 87 14.72 2.38 9.91
C VAL A 87 14.77 0.88 9.67
N VAL A 88 15.28 0.45 8.51
CA VAL A 88 15.36 -0.96 8.13
C VAL A 88 16.28 -1.74 9.07
N ASP A 89 17.47 -1.22 9.37
CA ASP A 89 18.42 -1.83 10.29
C ASP A 89 17.79 -2.08 11.68
N ALA A 90 16.98 -1.14 12.17
CA ALA A 90 16.30 -1.26 13.45
C ALA A 90 15.12 -2.26 13.44
N VAL A 91 14.48 -2.46 12.29
CA VAL A 91 13.46 -3.51 12.09
C VAL A 91 14.12 -4.89 12.00
N HIS A 92 15.22 -5.00 11.25
CA HIS A 92 16.01 -6.23 11.13
C HIS A 92 16.62 -6.65 12.47
N ALA A 93 17.03 -5.71 13.31
CA ALA A 93 17.49 -5.99 14.67
C ALA A 93 16.41 -6.64 15.58
N LYS A 94 15.13 -6.57 15.18
CA LYS A 94 14.01 -7.26 15.83
C LYS A 94 13.62 -8.59 15.16
N GLY A 95 14.32 -9.00 14.10
CA GLY A 95 14.02 -10.20 13.32
C GLY A 95 12.82 -10.06 12.38
N SER A 96 12.32 -8.84 12.15
CA SER A 96 11.21 -8.57 11.23
C SER A 96 11.70 -8.31 9.81
N ILE A 97 10.81 -8.54 8.86
CA ILE A 97 10.95 -8.18 7.44
C ILE A 97 10.19 -6.89 7.17
N ILE A 98 10.71 -6.03 6.30
CA ILE A 98 10.04 -4.81 5.87
C ILE A 98 10.15 -4.57 4.35
N PHE A 99 9.01 -4.26 3.73
CA PHE A 99 8.93 -3.90 2.33
C PHE A 99 8.68 -2.39 2.17
N CYS A 100 9.28 -1.78 1.14
CA CYS A 100 9.05 -0.38 0.79
C CYS A 100 7.87 -0.25 -0.18
N GLN A 101 6.83 0.51 0.18
CA GLN A 101 5.72 0.77 -0.74
C GLN A 101 6.05 1.92 -1.70
N LEU A 102 6.24 1.61 -2.98
CA LEU A 102 6.60 2.57 -4.03
C LEU A 102 5.37 3.34 -4.51
N TRP A 103 5.42 4.66 -4.40
CA TRP A 103 4.23 5.51 -4.56
C TRP A 103 4.43 6.70 -5.51
N HIS A 104 3.43 6.90 -6.37
CA HIS A 104 3.24 8.12 -7.16
C HIS A 104 1.75 8.49 -7.13
N VAL A 105 1.41 9.66 -6.59
CA VAL A 105 0.00 10.03 -6.35
C VAL A 105 -0.79 10.36 -7.63
N GLY A 106 -0.10 10.78 -8.70
CA GLY A 106 -0.76 11.19 -9.95
C GLY A 106 -1.60 12.45 -9.74
N ARG A 107 -2.87 12.47 -10.21
CA ARG A 107 -3.75 13.64 -10.06
C ARG A 107 -4.20 13.94 -8.62
N ALA A 108 -3.93 13.04 -7.67
CA ALA A 108 -4.20 13.25 -6.25
C ALA A 108 -3.13 14.16 -5.61
N SER A 109 -2.90 15.33 -6.22
CA SER A 109 -1.86 16.28 -5.83
C SER A 109 -2.31 17.72 -6.11
N ASN A 110 -1.46 18.67 -5.77
CA ASN A 110 -1.64 20.10 -5.99
C ASN A 110 -0.29 20.70 -6.41
N GLN A 111 -0.30 21.84 -7.10
CA GLN A 111 0.90 22.54 -7.58
C GLN A 111 1.93 22.78 -6.47
N ILE A 112 1.48 23.03 -5.24
CA ILE A 112 2.38 23.23 -4.08
C ILE A 112 3.28 22.01 -3.77
N TYR A 113 2.87 20.81 -4.17
CA TYR A 113 3.64 19.57 -3.99
C TYR A 113 4.52 19.24 -5.19
N GLN A 114 4.39 19.98 -6.28
CA GLN A 114 5.14 19.73 -7.51
C GLN A 114 6.45 20.53 -7.52
N PRO A 115 7.48 20.09 -8.26
CA PRO A 115 8.75 20.79 -8.34
C PRO A 115 8.58 22.26 -8.72
N GLY A 116 9.20 23.14 -7.93
CA GLY A 116 9.13 24.60 -8.11
C GLY A 116 7.78 25.24 -7.78
N GLY A 117 6.79 24.48 -7.29
CA GLY A 117 5.47 25.02 -6.90
C GLY A 117 4.58 25.48 -8.07
N THR A 118 5.04 25.31 -9.31
CA THR A 118 4.38 25.84 -10.52
C THR A 118 3.97 24.74 -11.50
N ALA A 119 4.67 23.60 -11.49
CA ALA A 119 4.29 22.43 -12.28
C ALA A 119 2.93 21.89 -11.82
N VAL A 120 2.17 21.32 -12.75
CA VAL A 120 0.88 20.69 -12.45
C VAL A 120 1.03 19.18 -12.24
N PRO A 121 0.20 18.55 -11.40
CA PRO A 121 0.17 17.10 -11.25
C PRO A 121 -0.02 16.39 -12.59
N ILE A 122 0.44 15.13 -12.68
CA ILE A 122 0.29 14.30 -13.88
C ILE A 122 -0.74 13.19 -13.70
N SER A 123 -1.36 12.71 -14.77
CA SER A 123 -2.29 11.57 -14.72
C SER A 123 -2.49 10.91 -16.09
N SER A 124 -3.32 9.87 -16.12
CA SER A 124 -3.89 9.31 -17.35
C SER A 124 -4.86 10.28 -18.03
N THR A 125 -5.41 11.25 -17.29
CA THR A 125 -6.40 12.25 -17.71
C THR A 125 -5.97 13.70 -17.41
N ASP A 126 -6.68 14.68 -17.98
CA ASP A 126 -6.58 16.11 -17.66
C ASP A 126 -7.76 16.62 -16.81
N LYS A 127 -8.64 15.72 -16.36
CA LYS A 127 -9.77 16.02 -15.47
C LYS A 127 -9.35 16.02 -14.00
N PRO A 128 -9.67 17.07 -13.21
CA PRO A 128 -9.35 17.11 -11.79
C PRO A 128 -10.14 16.06 -11.00
N VAL A 129 -9.65 15.75 -9.80
CA VAL A 129 -10.45 15.05 -8.79
C VAL A 129 -11.64 15.96 -8.40
N SER A 130 -12.83 15.39 -8.28
CA SER A 130 -14.05 16.11 -7.96
C SER A 130 -13.98 16.81 -6.60
N GLY A 131 -14.73 17.91 -6.46
CA GLY A 131 -14.69 18.78 -5.27
C GLY A 131 -15.20 18.15 -3.96
N ARG A 132 -15.77 16.93 -4.02
CA ARG A 132 -16.16 16.13 -2.86
C ARG A 132 -14.95 15.67 -2.05
N TRP A 133 -13.81 15.47 -2.71
CA TRP A 133 -12.56 15.13 -2.07
C TRP A 133 -11.77 16.39 -1.74
N LYS A 134 -11.02 16.33 -0.64
CA LYS A 134 -10.14 17.42 -0.21
C LYS A 134 -8.72 16.90 -0.06
N ILE A 135 -7.77 17.71 -0.52
CA ILE A 135 -6.35 17.44 -0.33
C ILE A 135 -5.89 18.07 0.98
N LEU A 136 -5.06 17.36 1.75
CA LEU A 136 -4.40 17.95 2.90
C LEU A 136 -3.24 18.84 2.40
N MET A 137 -3.22 20.10 2.79
CA MET A 137 -2.21 21.09 2.39
C MET A 137 -1.06 21.15 3.40
N PRO A 138 0.11 21.71 3.04
CA PRO A 138 1.26 21.82 3.95
C PRO A 138 0.99 22.63 5.23
N ASP A 139 0.03 23.57 5.18
CA ASP A 139 -0.41 24.37 6.33
C ASP A 139 -1.39 23.62 7.25
N GLY A 140 -1.68 22.34 6.97
CA GLY A 140 -2.61 21.50 7.72
C GLY A 140 -4.08 21.69 7.37
N LYS A 141 -4.43 22.60 6.44
CA LYS A 141 -5.81 22.81 6.00
C LYS A 141 -6.18 21.90 4.85
N TYR A 142 -7.49 21.79 4.60
CA TYR A 142 -8.02 21.07 3.46
C TYR A 142 -8.25 22.00 2.27
N GLY A 143 -7.66 21.66 1.12
CA GLY A 143 -7.76 22.40 -0.13
C GLY A 143 -8.46 21.61 -1.24
N SER A 144 -8.36 22.13 -2.47
CA SER A 144 -8.82 21.47 -3.69
C SER A 144 -7.65 20.83 -4.47
N PHE A 145 -7.94 19.75 -5.17
CA PHE A 145 -7.02 19.14 -6.12
C PHE A 145 -6.85 20.05 -7.34
N ALA A 146 -5.62 20.17 -7.83
CA ALA A 146 -5.32 20.93 -9.04
C ALA A 146 -5.75 20.14 -10.29
N ARG A 147 -6.02 20.85 -11.40
CA ARG A 147 -6.22 20.18 -12.70
C ARG A 147 -4.90 19.50 -13.11
N PRO A 148 -4.90 18.17 -13.36
CA PRO A 148 -3.69 17.50 -13.80
C PRO A 148 -3.44 17.75 -15.28
N ARG A 149 -2.22 17.47 -15.72
CA ARG A 149 -1.87 17.28 -17.12
C ARG A 149 -1.88 15.80 -17.45
N ARG A 150 -2.50 15.46 -18.57
CA ARG A 150 -2.39 14.13 -19.16
C ARG A 150 -0.94 13.86 -19.57
N LEU A 151 -0.38 12.73 -19.13
CA LEU A 151 0.93 12.28 -19.61
C LEU A 151 0.91 12.08 -21.12
N ALA A 152 1.92 12.58 -21.82
CA ALA A 152 2.18 12.16 -23.19
C ALA A 152 2.73 10.73 -23.20
N ILE A 153 2.52 10.01 -24.29
CA ILE A 153 3.00 8.62 -24.45
C ILE A 153 4.52 8.53 -24.23
N SER A 154 5.28 9.50 -24.74
CA SER A 154 6.74 9.57 -24.61
C SER A 154 7.24 9.78 -23.18
N GLU A 155 6.38 10.27 -22.27
CA GLU A 155 6.75 10.51 -20.87
C GLU A 155 6.55 9.27 -19.99
N ILE A 156 5.68 8.32 -20.40
CA ILE A 156 5.35 7.13 -19.61
C ILE A 156 6.60 6.28 -19.31
N PRO A 157 7.51 6.01 -20.27
CA PRO A 157 8.76 5.29 -19.99
C PRO A 157 9.62 5.96 -18.91
N VAL A 158 9.62 7.29 -18.81
CA VAL A 158 10.38 8.02 -17.77
C VAL A 158 9.80 7.70 -16.38
N ILE A 159 8.47 7.67 -16.25
CA ILE A 159 7.82 7.30 -14.99
C ILE A 159 8.11 5.85 -14.62
N VAL A 160 8.10 4.94 -15.60
CA VAL A 160 8.51 3.54 -15.39
C VAL A 160 9.94 3.46 -14.85
N GLN A 161 10.86 4.28 -15.37
CA GLN A 161 12.23 4.35 -14.85
C GLN A 161 12.31 4.91 -13.43
N HIS A 162 11.44 5.85 -13.05
CA HIS A 162 11.37 6.31 -11.65
C HIS A 162 11.00 5.17 -10.70
N TYR A 163 10.02 4.32 -11.05
CA TYR A 163 9.68 3.14 -10.25
C TYR A 163 10.85 2.15 -10.17
N ARG A 164 11.52 1.89 -11.30
CA ARG A 164 12.71 1.03 -11.35
C ARG A 164 13.82 1.54 -10.44
N GLN A 165 14.16 2.83 -10.53
CA GLN A 165 15.22 3.43 -9.72
C GLN A 165 14.85 3.46 -8.24
N ALA A 166 13.61 3.79 -7.90
CA ALA A 166 13.12 3.74 -6.53
C ALA A 166 13.19 2.34 -5.92
N ALA A 167 12.96 1.29 -6.72
CA ALA A 167 13.13 -0.09 -6.27
C ALA A 167 14.60 -0.42 -5.95
N LEU A 168 15.54 -0.02 -6.83
CA LEU A 168 16.98 -0.17 -6.58
C LEU A 168 17.40 0.56 -5.30
N ASN A 169 16.96 1.81 -5.14
CA ASN A 169 17.24 2.63 -3.96
C ASN A 169 16.67 2.01 -2.67
N ALA A 170 15.47 1.40 -2.74
CA ALA A 170 14.88 0.70 -1.60
C ALA A 170 15.72 -0.52 -1.19
N ILE A 171 16.18 -1.33 -2.16
CA ILE A 171 17.07 -2.46 -1.88
C ILE A 171 18.42 -1.98 -1.33
N GLU A 172 18.95 -0.86 -1.82
CA GLU A 172 20.17 -0.24 -1.29
C GLU A 172 20.00 0.23 0.17
N ALA A 173 18.83 0.81 0.50
CA ALA A 173 18.47 1.15 1.88
C ALA A 173 18.28 -0.10 2.77
N GLY A 174 18.34 -1.31 2.21
CA GLY A 174 18.30 -2.57 2.94
C GLY A 174 16.91 -3.19 3.03
N PHE A 175 15.86 -2.59 2.43
CA PHE A 175 14.53 -3.20 2.43
C PHE A 175 14.58 -4.61 1.83
N ASP A 176 13.80 -5.52 2.40
CA ASP A 176 13.73 -6.91 1.96
C ASP A 176 13.10 -7.05 0.57
N GLY A 177 12.19 -6.12 0.24
CA GLY A 177 11.51 -6.03 -1.03
C GLY A 177 10.70 -4.75 -1.18
N VAL A 178 9.91 -4.69 -2.25
CA VAL A 178 9.09 -3.53 -2.60
C VAL A 178 7.67 -3.93 -2.94
N GLU A 179 6.72 -3.05 -2.59
CA GLU A 179 5.32 -3.17 -3.00
C GLU A 179 4.98 -2.02 -3.96
N ILE A 180 4.59 -2.35 -5.19
CA ILE A 180 4.12 -1.39 -6.19
C ILE A 180 2.71 -0.96 -5.83
N HIS A 181 2.50 0.33 -5.55
CA HIS A 181 1.18 0.86 -5.20
C HIS A 181 0.30 1.09 -6.45
N GLY A 182 -0.45 0.05 -6.84
CA GLY A 182 -1.44 0.06 -7.94
C GLY A 182 -2.90 0.22 -7.47
N ALA A 183 -3.14 1.03 -6.44
CA ALA A 183 -4.42 1.06 -5.72
C ALA A 183 -4.80 2.49 -5.28
N HIS A 184 -6.00 2.64 -4.70
CA HIS A 184 -6.51 3.83 -4.02
C HIS A 184 -6.52 5.11 -4.85
N GLY A 185 -6.74 4.99 -6.16
CA GLY A 185 -6.87 6.14 -7.04
C GLY A 185 -5.57 6.93 -7.28
N TYR A 186 -4.41 6.34 -7.00
CA TYR A 186 -3.11 6.91 -7.33
C TYR A 186 -2.67 6.57 -8.75
N LEU A 187 -1.49 7.00 -9.19
CA LEU A 187 -1.15 7.08 -10.62
C LEU A 187 -1.41 5.77 -11.39
N ILE A 188 -0.95 4.63 -10.89
CA ILE A 188 -1.20 3.34 -11.56
C ILE A 188 -2.69 3.02 -11.61
N ASP A 189 -3.44 3.20 -10.51
CA ASP A 189 -4.88 2.94 -10.45
C ASP A 189 -5.67 3.91 -11.37
N GLN A 190 -5.18 5.14 -11.55
CA GLN A 190 -5.71 6.11 -12.50
C GLN A 190 -5.57 5.63 -13.96
N PHE A 191 -4.57 4.81 -14.28
CA PHE A 191 -4.48 4.15 -15.60
C PHE A 191 -5.35 2.90 -15.67
N LEU A 192 -5.49 2.15 -14.59
CA LEU A 192 -6.28 0.91 -14.57
C LEU A 192 -7.78 1.16 -14.80
N LYS A 193 -8.33 2.25 -14.24
CA LYS A 193 -9.78 2.43 -14.11
C LYS A 193 -10.40 3.41 -15.10
N ASP A 194 -11.54 3.05 -15.67
CA ASP A 194 -12.22 3.80 -16.76
C ASP A 194 -12.98 5.02 -16.25
N GLY A 195 -13.30 5.09 -14.95
CA GLY A 195 -13.79 6.31 -14.33
C GLY A 195 -12.77 7.47 -14.37
N ILE A 196 -11.49 7.16 -14.63
CA ILE A 196 -10.41 8.15 -14.75
C ILE A 196 -9.76 8.12 -16.13
N ASN A 197 -9.36 6.94 -16.61
CA ASN A 197 -8.57 6.79 -17.83
C ASN A 197 -9.43 6.94 -19.08
N ASP A 198 -9.48 8.16 -19.60
CA ASP A 198 -10.15 8.52 -20.85
C ASP A 198 -9.18 8.64 -22.04
N ARG A 199 -8.03 7.95 -21.99
CA ARG A 199 -7.08 7.90 -23.12
C ARG A 199 -7.61 7.04 -24.25
N THR A 200 -7.24 7.41 -25.48
CA THR A 200 -7.56 6.68 -26.72
C THR A 200 -6.33 6.04 -27.38
N ASP A 201 -5.17 6.12 -26.73
CA ASP A 201 -3.92 5.53 -27.19
C ASP A 201 -3.65 4.15 -26.59
N ALA A 202 -2.43 3.65 -26.75
CA ALA A 202 -2.00 2.33 -26.27
C ALA A 202 -2.12 2.13 -24.75
N TYR A 203 -2.42 3.18 -23.97
CA TYR A 203 -2.58 3.14 -22.52
C TYR A 203 -4.02 3.39 -22.05
N GLY A 204 -5.02 3.43 -22.94
CA GLY A 204 -6.43 3.50 -22.56
C GLY A 204 -7.40 2.82 -23.54
N GLY A 205 -8.70 2.98 -23.27
CA GLY A 205 -9.76 2.29 -23.98
C GLY A 205 -9.89 0.83 -23.53
N SER A 206 -9.23 -0.10 -24.23
CA SER A 206 -9.34 -1.52 -23.92
C SER A 206 -8.75 -1.87 -22.55
N LEU A 207 -9.27 -2.93 -21.93
CA LEU A 207 -8.77 -3.41 -20.65
C LEU A 207 -7.27 -3.75 -20.68
N GLN A 208 -6.79 -4.33 -21.78
CA GLN A 208 -5.37 -4.63 -22.00
C GLN A 208 -4.52 -3.36 -22.03
N ASN A 209 -4.99 -2.31 -22.71
CA ASN A 209 -4.28 -1.03 -22.76
C ASN A 209 -4.25 -0.33 -21.39
N ARG A 210 -5.35 -0.36 -20.64
CA ARG A 210 -5.40 0.19 -19.27
C ARG A 210 -4.42 -0.51 -18.32
N CYS A 211 -4.25 -1.82 -18.46
CA CYS A 211 -3.29 -2.61 -17.67
C CYS A 211 -1.83 -2.39 -18.07
N ARG A 212 -1.55 -1.87 -19.27
CA ARG A 212 -0.21 -1.78 -19.85
C ARG A 212 0.78 -1.06 -18.93
N PHE A 213 0.39 0.09 -18.37
CA PHE A 213 1.28 0.87 -17.51
C PHE A 213 1.70 0.10 -16.24
N LEU A 214 0.75 -0.57 -15.56
CA LEU A 214 1.08 -1.42 -14.41
C LEU A 214 2.06 -2.53 -14.81
N MET A 215 1.84 -3.17 -15.96
CA MET A 215 2.72 -4.25 -16.41
C MET A 215 4.11 -3.78 -16.81
N GLU A 216 4.23 -2.61 -17.44
CA GLU A 216 5.54 -1.99 -17.73
C GLU A 216 6.30 -1.66 -16.45
N VAL A 217 5.63 -1.07 -15.45
CA VAL A 217 6.21 -0.82 -14.11
C VAL A 217 6.63 -2.13 -13.45
N THR A 218 5.75 -3.13 -13.43
CA THR A 218 6.02 -4.42 -12.80
C THR A 218 7.23 -5.11 -13.44
N ARG A 219 7.28 -5.19 -14.77
CA ARG A 219 8.43 -5.75 -15.51
C ARG A 219 9.73 -5.00 -15.24
N ALA A 220 9.70 -3.67 -15.22
CA ALA A 220 10.90 -2.87 -14.97
C ALA A 220 11.45 -3.08 -13.55
N VAL A 221 10.54 -3.15 -12.56
CA VAL A 221 10.91 -3.37 -11.16
C VAL A 221 11.38 -4.80 -10.93
N THR A 222 10.68 -5.83 -11.43
CA THR A 222 11.12 -7.23 -11.30
C THR A 222 12.46 -7.49 -11.97
N SER A 223 12.71 -6.89 -13.15
CA SER A 223 14.00 -7.01 -13.83
C SER A 223 15.14 -6.36 -13.05
N ALA A 224 14.85 -5.39 -12.17
CA ALA A 224 15.88 -4.68 -11.42
C ALA A 224 16.22 -5.32 -10.08
N VAL A 225 15.24 -5.92 -9.39
CA VAL A 225 15.44 -6.41 -8.01
C VAL A 225 15.05 -7.89 -7.79
N GLY A 226 14.62 -8.58 -8.84
CA GLY A 226 14.14 -9.96 -8.77
C GLY A 226 12.65 -10.04 -8.42
N PRO A 227 11.85 -10.91 -9.06
CA PRO A 227 10.40 -10.99 -8.86
C PRO A 227 10.01 -11.40 -7.43
N GLU A 228 10.80 -12.25 -6.78
CA GLU A 228 10.57 -12.72 -5.42
C GLU A 228 10.66 -11.64 -4.34
N ARG A 229 11.17 -10.45 -4.70
CA ARG A 229 11.21 -9.25 -3.85
C ARG A 229 10.13 -8.22 -4.22
N VAL A 230 9.28 -8.51 -5.20
CA VAL A 230 8.32 -7.55 -5.74
C VAL A 230 6.90 -8.01 -5.44
N ALA A 231 6.12 -7.10 -4.88
CA ALA A 231 4.69 -7.27 -4.70
C ALA A 231 3.91 -6.18 -5.45
N VAL A 232 2.64 -6.44 -5.71
CA VAL A 232 1.71 -5.46 -6.30
C VAL A 232 0.53 -5.30 -5.36
N ARG A 233 0.13 -4.05 -5.09
CA ARG A 233 -1.11 -3.76 -4.37
C ARG A 233 -2.20 -3.26 -5.31
N LEU A 234 -3.40 -3.84 -5.24
CA LEU A 234 -4.57 -3.49 -6.04
C LEU A 234 -5.78 -3.15 -5.17
N SER A 235 -6.70 -2.36 -5.73
CA SER A 235 -8.00 -2.12 -5.12
C SER A 235 -9.09 -1.97 -6.19
N PRO A 236 -9.43 -3.06 -6.91
CA PRO A 236 -10.28 -2.97 -8.10
C PRO A 236 -11.65 -2.33 -7.82
N ALA A 237 -12.25 -2.63 -6.67
CA ALA A 237 -13.58 -2.16 -6.29
C ALA A 237 -13.60 -0.92 -5.37
N ILE A 238 -12.43 -0.37 -4.99
CA ILE A 238 -12.37 0.87 -4.20
C ILE A 238 -12.49 2.06 -5.16
N ASP A 239 -13.32 3.03 -4.82
CA ASP A 239 -13.66 4.21 -5.63
C ASP A 239 -13.09 5.54 -5.07
N HIS A 240 -12.11 5.43 -4.17
CA HIS A 240 -11.41 6.56 -3.57
C HIS A 240 -10.85 7.51 -4.65
N LEU A 241 -10.97 8.83 -4.45
CA LEU A 241 -10.47 9.86 -5.38
C LEU A 241 -11.04 9.75 -6.80
N ASP A 242 -12.31 9.35 -6.89
CA ASP A 242 -13.07 9.10 -8.13
C ASP A 242 -12.52 7.96 -8.99
N ALA A 243 -11.74 7.07 -8.40
CA ALA A 243 -11.17 5.91 -9.08
C ALA A 243 -12.13 4.73 -9.07
N TYR A 244 -13.30 4.89 -9.69
CA TYR A 244 -14.24 3.78 -9.92
C TYR A 244 -13.93 3.08 -11.25
N ASP A 245 -14.28 1.80 -11.35
CA ASP A 245 -14.25 1.02 -12.59
C ASP A 245 -15.65 0.50 -12.91
N SER A 246 -16.01 0.41 -14.20
CA SER A 246 -17.30 -0.14 -14.62
C SER A 246 -17.44 -1.64 -14.41
N ASP A 247 -16.32 -2.39 -14.38
CA ASP A 247 -16.29 -3.83 -14.08
C ASP A 247 -15.06 -4.20 -13.22
N PRO A 248 -15.12 -3.89 -11.90
CA PRO A 248 -14.02 -4.13 -10.97
C PRO A 248 -13.53 -5.58 -10.93
N ARG A 249 -14.46 -6.54 -11.06
CA ARG A 249 -14.14 -7.97 -11.04
C ARG A 249 -13.31 -8.35 -12.26
N ARG A 250 -13.76 -7.95 -13.45
CA ARG A 250 -13.02 -8.23 -14.70
C ARG A 250 -11.67 -7.51 -14.73
N LEU A 251 -11.60 -6.27 -14.24
CA LEU A 251 -10.34 -5.55 -14.09
C LEU A 251 -9.35 -6.34 -13.23
N GLY A 252 -9.76 -6.75 -12.04
CA GLY A 252 -8.92 -7.52 -11.12
C GLY A 252 -8.44 -8.84 -11.73
N LEU A 253 -9.34 -9.60 -12.36
CA LEU A 253 -9.01 -10.88 -13.00
C LEU A 253 -8.02 -10.70 -14.17
N THR A 254 -8.18 -9.67 -14.99
CA THR A 254 -7.25 -9.42 -16.11
C THR A 254 -5.87 -8.96 -15.65
N VAL A 255 -5.78 -8.18 -14.58
CA VAL A 255 -4.47 -7.86 -13.97
C VAL A 255 -3.81 -9.14 -13.46
N ILE A 256 -4.56 -9.99 -12.73
CA ILE A 256 -4.05 -11.27 -12.22
C ILE A 256 -3.57 -12.19 -13.34
N GLU A 257 -4.31 -12.29 -14.44
CA GLU A 257 -3.91 -13.06 -15.61
C GLU A 257 -2.55 -12.61 -16.16
N GLN A 258 -2.35 -11.29 -16.27
CA GLN A 258 -1.09 -10.71 -16.77
C GLN A 258 0.06 -10.87 -15.77
N LEU A 259 -0.19 -10.74 -14.46
CA LEU A 259 0.81 -11.03 -13.44
C LEU A 259 1.19 -12.52 -13.46
N ASN A 260 0.22 -13.43 -13.58
CA ASN A 260 0.49 -14.85 -13.71
C ASN A 260 1.30 -15.18 -14.97
N ALA A 261 1.04 -14.51 -16.10
CA ALA A 261 1.84 -14.65 -17.30
C ALA A 261 3.29 -14.19 -17.07
N LEU A 262 3.47 -13.04 -16.44
CA LEU A 262 4.80 -12.53 -16.07
C LEU A 262 5.57 -13.51 -15.18
N GLN A 263 4.92 -14.10 -14.17
CA GLN A 263 5.55 -15.10 -13.30
C GLN A 263 5.95 -16.38 -14.05
N ARG A 264 5.15 -16.81 -15.05
CA ARG A 264 5.51 -17.96 -15.90
C ARG A 264 6.70 -17.63 -16.80
N GLU A 265 6.74 -16.43 -17.36
CA GLU A 265 7.83 -15.95 -18.21
C GLU A 265 9.15 -15.82 -17.42
N SER A 266 9.12 -15.36 -16.18
CA SER A 266 10.31 -15.25 -15.32
C SER A 266 10.76 -16.58 -14.71
N GLY A 267 9.89 -17.59 -14.65
CA GLY A 267 10.15 -18.84 -13.91
C GLY A 267 10.11 -18.69 -12.38
N GLU A 268 9.80 -17.49 -11.90
CA GLU A 268 9.80 -17.14 -10.48
C GLU A 268 8.53 -16.35 -10.13
N ARG A 269 8.02 -16.55 -8.91
CA ARG A 269 6.80 -15.89 -8.44
C ARG A 269 7.10 -14.51 -7.89
N LEU A 270 6.15 -13.59 -8.03
CA LEU A 270 6.13 -12.37 -7.25
C LEU A 270 6.05 -12.71 -5.76
N ALA A 271 6.56 -11.82 -4.90
CA ALA A 271 6.49 -11.99 -3.46
C ALA A 271 5.04 -12.23 -3.02
N TYR A 272 4.14 -11.32 -3.35
CA TYR A 272 2.70 -11.48 -3.10
C TYR A 272 1.86 -10.52 -3.96
N LEU A 273 0.57 -10.84 -4.08
CA LEU A 273 -0.46 -9.90 -4.53
C LEU A 273 -1.24 -9.42 -3.30
N HIS A 274 -1.33 -8.11 -3.12
CA HIS A 274 -2.06 -7.49 -2.02
C HIS A 274 -3.33 -6.82 -2.52
N VAL A 275 -4.50 -7.35 -2.16
CA VAL A 275 -5.79 -6.80 -2.59
C VAL A 275 -6.49 -6.14 -1.41
N THR A 276 -6.87 -4.88 -1.60
CA THR A 276 -7.69 -4.15 -0.62
C THR A 276 -9.15 -4.33 -1.01
N GLN A 277 -9.92 -5.00 -0.15
CA GLN A 277 -11.34 -5.21 -0.35
C GLN A 277 -12.13 -3.91 -0.08
N PRO A 278 -13.27 -3.70 -0.75
CA PRO A 278 -14.22 -2.67 -0.36
C PRO A 278 -14.60 -2.85 1.12
N ARG A 279 -15.11 -1.82 1.77
CA ARG A 279 -15.45 -1.89 3.20
C ARG A 279 -16.95 -2.09 3.39
N TYR A 280 -17.60 -2.91 2.56
CA TYR A 280 -19.05 -3.13 2.66
C TYR A 280 -19.41 -3.83 3.97
N VAL A 281 -18.58 -4.78 4.42
CA VAL A 281 -18.75 -5.42 5.74
C VAL A 281 -18.74 -4.41 6.89
N ALA A 282 -17.97 -3.32 6.77
CA ALA A 282 -17.85 -2.32 7.82
C ALA A 282 -18.83 -1.15 7.70
N TYR A 283 -19.29 -0.80 6.49
CA TYR A 283 -20.05 0.43 6.23
C TYR A 283 -21.27 0.26 5.32
N GLY A 284 -21.50 -0.91 4.71
CA GLY A 284 -22.59 -1.17 3.77
C GLY A 284 -22.51 -0.46 2.41
N GLN A 285 -21.47 0.36 2.21
CA GLN A 285 -21.29 1.16 0.99
C GLN A 285 -19.80 1.47 0.72
N THR A 286 -19.50 1.86 -0.52
CA THR A 286 -18.20 2.40 -0.93
C THR A 286 -17.99 3.82 -0.40
N GLU A 287 -16.82 4.44 -0.67
CA GLU A 287 -16.60 5.83 -0.27
C GLU A 287 -17.43 6.82 -1.10
N SER A 288 -17.84 6.45 -2.32
CA SER A 288 -18.85 7.22 -3.08
C SER A 288 -20.29 6.96 -2.65
N GLY A 289 -20.54 6.07 -1.69
CA GLY A 289 -21.89 5.70 -1.27
C GLY A 289 -22.60 4.71 -2.20
N LEU A 290 -21.86 4.01 -3.09
CA LEU A 290 -22.44 2.89 -3.83
C LEU A 290 -22.71 1.76 -2.84
N GLN A 291 -23.94 1.26 -2.80
CA GLN A 291 -24.29 0.13 -1.96
C GLN A 291 -23.65 -1.15 -2.50
N GLY A 292 -23.25 -2.02 -1.59
CA GLY A 292 -22.79 -3.36 -1.89
C GLY A 292 -22.95 -4.24 -0.66
N SER A 293 -22.87 -5.53 -0.87
CA SER A 293 -23.04 -6.54 0.17
C SER A 293 -21.72 -7.18 0.57
N ALA A 294 -21.68 -7.70 1.80
CA ALA A 294 -20.58 -8.56 2.27
C ALA A 294 -20.40 -9.81 1.39
N GLU A 295 -21.49 -10.30 0.78
CA GLU A 295 -21.47 -11.46 -0.10
C GLU A 295 -20.77 -11.15 -1.44
N GLU A 296 -21.13 -10.05 -2.10
CA GLU A 296 -20.48 -9.60 -3.34
C GLU A 296 -18.98 -9.36 -3.14
N GLU A 297 -18.61 -8.72 -2.02
CA GLU A 297 -17.21 -8.55 -1.62
C GLU A 297 -16.49 -9.89 -1.49
N SER A 298 -17.07 -10.84 -0.76
CA SER A 298 -16.49 -12.15 -0.52
C SER A 298 -16.37 -12.98 -1.80
N GLN A 299 -17.37 -12.93 -2.69
CA GLN A 299 -17.34 -13.60 -3.99
C GLN A 299 -16.24 -13.03 -4.90
N MET A 300 -16.11 -11.70 -4.96
CA MET A 300 -15.05 -11.06 -5.73
C MET A 300 -13.66 -11.42 -5.20
N MET A 301 -13.44 -11.29 -3.88
CA MET A 301 -12.14 -11.59 -3.27
C MET A 301 -11.74 -13.05 -3.47
N ARG A 302 -12.69 -14.00 -3.35
CA ARG A 302 -12.45 -15.42 -3.64
C ARG A 302 -12.08 -15.67 -5.10
N ALA A 303 -12.81 -15.06 -6.05
CA ALA A 303 -12.48 -15.18 -7.47
C ALA A 303 -11.07 -14.67 -7.78
N LEU A 304 -10.63 -13.57 -7.15
CA LEU A 304 -9.27 -13.06 -7.29
C LEU A 304 -8.23 -13.99 -6.64
N ARG A 305 -8.52 -14.50 -5.43
CA ARG A 305 -7.65 -15.44 -4.73
C ARG A 305 -7.43 -16.72 -5.53
N GLU A 306 -8.49 -17.31 -6.06
CA GLU A 306 -8.47 -18.55 -6.86
C GLU A 306 -7.70 -18.36 -8.17
N ALA A 307 -7.81 -17.18 -8.79
CA ALA A 307 -7.14 -16.89 -10.05
C ALA A 307 -5.63 -16.63 -9.90
N TYR A 308 -5.15 -16.17 -8.74
CA TYR A 308 -3.75 -15.77 -8.56
C TYR A 308 -2.82 -16.92 -8.15
N ASN A 309 -1.74 -17.10 -8.91
CA ASN A 309 -0.75 -18.15 -8.68
C ASN A 309 0.40 -17.66 -7.79
N GLY A 310 0.14 -17.47 -6.50
CA GLY A 310 1.15 -17.01 -5.55
C GLY A 310 0.57 -16.74 -4.18
N SER A 311 1.36 -16.08 -3.33
CA SER A 311 0.90 -15.62 -2.01
C SER A 311 -0.09 -14.46 -2.17
N PHE A 312 -1.25 -14.57 -1.54
CA PHE A 312 -2.33 -13.58 -1.62
C PHE A 312 -2.58 -12.95 -0.26
N MET A 313 -2.54 -11.62 -0.21
CA MET A 313 -2.74 -10.83 1.00
C MET A 313 -4.00 -9.98 0.88
N CYS A 314 -4.87 -10.02 1.90
CA CYS A 314 -6.06 -9.19 1.98
C CYS A 314 -5.89 -8.04 2.98
N SER A 315 -6.58 -6.94 2.71
CA SER A 315 -6.76 -5.84 3.67
C SER A 315 -8.08 -5.13 3.46
N GLY A 316 -8.52 -4.36 4.46
CA GLY A 316 -9.77 -3.59 4.41
C GLY A 316 -10.79 -4.08 5.44
N GLY A 317 -10.90 -3.36 6.57
CA GLY A 317 -11.97 -3.60 7.55
C GLY A 317 -11.82 -4.84 8.45
N PHE A 318 -10.80 -5.67 8.26
CA PHE A 318 -10.59 -6.88 9.07
C PHE A 318 -10.53 -6.62 10.59
N THR A 319 -11.27 -7.43 11.32
CA THR A 319 -11.06 -7.74 12.75
C THR A 319 -10.20 -8.99 12.89
N GLN A 320 -9.86 -9.39 14.11
CA GLN A 320 -9.17 -10.64 14.36
C GLN A 320 -9.97 -11.84 13.84
N GLU A 321 -11.27 -11.88 14.14
CA GLU A 321 -12.17 -12.99 13.80
C GLU A 321 -12.28 -13.17 12.29
N LEU A 322 -12.47 -12.06 11.57
CA LEU A 322 -12.51 -12.08 10.10
C LEU A 322 -11.18 -12.54 9.50
N ALA A 323 -10.06 -12.15 10.10
CA ALA A 323 -8.73 -12.52 9.61
C ALA A 323 -8.42 -14.00 9.86
N VAL A 324 -8.81 -14.53 11.02
CA VAL A 324 -8.74 -15.97 11.31
C VAL A 324 -9.55 -16.75 10.29
N ALA A 325 -10.81 -16.34 10.07
CA ALA A 325 -11.68 -17.00 9.11
C ALA A 325 -11.11 -17.00 7.68
N ALA A 326 -10.58 -15.87 7.20
CA ALA A 326 -10.00 -15.76 5.87
C ALA A 326 -8.78 -16.68 5.67
N VAL A 327 -7.92 -16.83 6.68
CA VAL A 327 -6.76 -17.73 6.61
C VAL A 327 -7.19 -19.20 6.68
N GLU A 328 -8.10 -19.54 7.59
CA GLU A 328 -8.55 -20.93 7.78
C GLU A 328 -9.35 -21.46 6.58
N GLN A 329 -10.07 -20.59 5.88
CA GLN A 329 -10.84 -20.93 4.68
C GLN A 329 -9.99 -20.92 3.40
N GLY A 330 -8.76 -20.41 3.46
CA GLY A 330 -7.86 -20.30 2.30
C GLY A 330 -8.12 -19.09 1.40
N ASP A 331 -9.00 -18.17 1.83
CA ASP A 331 -9.31 -16.93 1.12
C ASP A 331 -8.12 -15.95 1.09
N ALA A 332 -7.20 -16.07 2.04
CA ALA A 332 -5.96 -15.31 2.08
C ALA A 332 -4.82 -16.11 2.72
N ASP A 333 -3.60 -15.91 2.24
CA ASP A 333 -2.41 -16.42 2.91
C ASP A 333 -2.00 -15.50 4.06
N LEU A 334 -2.27 -14.19 3.94
CA LEU A 334 -1.94 -13.13 4.90
C LEU A 334 -3.04 -12.09 5.01
N VAL A 335 -3.11 -11.43 6.17
CA VAL A 335 -4.01 -10.30 6.40
C VAL A 335 -3.24 -9.11 6.94
N SER A 336 -3.36 -7.97 6.28
CA SER A 336 -2.72 -6.72 6.73
C SER A 336 -3.70 -5.78 7.43
N PHE A 337 -3.21 -5.13 8.48
CA PHE A 337 -3.98 -4.24 9.33
C PHE A 337 -3.35 -2.84 9.35
N GLY A 338 -4.14 -1.81 9.04
CA GLY A 338 -3.68 -0.41 9.11
C GLY A 338 -3.99 0.22 10.47
N ARG A 339 -5.26 0.63 10.65
CA ARG A 339 -5.73 1.38 11.84
C ARG A 339 -5.44 0.67 13.17
N LEU A 340 -5.55 -0.65 13.22
CA LEU A 340 -5.28 -1.40 14.44
C LEU A 340 -3.79 -1.37 14.80
N PHE A 341 -2.89 -1.52 13.82
CA PHE A 341 -1.46 -1.38 14.06
C PHE A 341 -1.02 0.06 14.35
N ILE A 342 -1.74 1.07 13.85
CA ILE A 342 -1.47 2.46 14.25
C ILE A 342 -1.54 2.60 15.77
N SER A 343 -2.60 2.07 16.40
CA SER A 343 -2.81 2.23 17.84
C SER A 343 -2.30 1.09 18.73
N ASN A 344 -1.93 -0.05 18.15
CA ASN A 344 -1.47 -1.23 18.89
C ASN A 344 -0.12 -1.66 18.33
N PRO A 345 1.01 -1.19 18.89
CA PRO A 345 2.34 -1.60 18.42
C PRO A 345 2.56 -3.11 18.56
N ASP A 346 1.93 -3.72 19.57
CA ASP A 346 1.95 -5.14 19.90
C ASP A 346 0.68 -5.90 19.45
N LEU A 347 0.09 -5.50 18.32
CA LEU A 347 -1.19 -6.05 17.83
C LEU A 347 -1.20 -7.59 17.77
N VAL A 348 -0.09 -8.19 17.32
CA VAL A 348 0.05 -9.66 17.19
C VAL A 348 -0.14 -10.35 18.55
N GLU A 349 0.51 -9.83 19.60
CA GLU A 349 0.41 -10.38 20.94
C GLU A 349 -0.99 -10.20 21.52
N ARG A 350 -1.60 -9.02 21.29
CA ARG A 350 -2.97 -8.78 21.72
C ARG A 350 -3.95 -9.75 21.09
N PHE A 351 -3.80 -10.04 19.80
CA PHE A 351 -4.63 -11.03 19.14
C PHE A 351 -4.41 -12.44 19.71
N LYS A 352 -3.16 -12.87 19.92
CA LYS A 352 -2.86 -14.18 20.52
C LYS A 352 -3.51 -14.37 21.89
N LEU A 353 -3.52 -13.31 22.71
CA LEU A 353 -4.07 -13.33 24.07
C LEU A 353 -5.56 -12.98 24.15
N GLY A 354 -6.20 -12.59 23.04
CA GLY A 354 -7.56 -12.03 23.07
C GLY A 354 -7.65 -10.75 23.92
N ALA A 355 -6.55 -9.99 24.01
CA ALA A 355 -6.46 -8.81 24.86
C ALA A 355 -7.17 -7.59 24.24
N ARG A 356 -7.60 -6.66 25.10
CA ARG A 356 -8.23 -5.41 24.68
C ARG A 356 -7.30 -4.60 23.79
N LEU A 357 -7.84 -4.08 22.68
CA LEU A 357 -7.13 -3.20 21.77
C LEU A 357 -7.21 -1.73 22.22
N ASN A 358 -6.13 -1.00 22.04
CA ASN A 358 -6.08 0.46 22.09
C ASN A 358 -6.97 1.05 21.01
N ARG A 359 -7.75 2.08 21.38
CA ARG A 359 -8.55 2.84 20.42
C ARG A 359 -7.65 3.80 19.65
N TYR A 360 -7.75 3.78 18.33
CA TYR A 360 -7.06 4.75 17.48
C TYR A 360 -7.71 6.13 17.55
N VAL A 361 -6.91 7.18 17.37
CA VAL A 361 -7.34 8.58 17.33
C VAL A 361 -7.16 9.10 15.91
N ARG A 362 -8.27 9.28 15.17
CA ARG A 362 -8.17 9.68 13.74
C ARG A 362 -7.52 11.04 13.53
N ALA A 363 -7.70 11.96 14.49
CA ALA A 363 -7.14 13.31 14.42
C ALA A 363 -5.59 13.34 14.39
N THR A 364 -4.91 12.26 14.81
CA THR A 364 -3.45 12.17 14.87
C THR A 364 -2.85 11.32 13.74
N PHE A 365 -3.66 10.86 12.79
CA PHE A 365 -3.20 10.01 11.69
C PHE A 365 -2.21 10.76 10.79
N TYR A 366 -2.59 11.96 10.35
CA TYR A 366 -1.83 12.81 9.44
C TYR A 366 -1.45 14.12 10.15
N THR A 367 -0.39 14.07 10.96
CA THR A 367 0.10 15.22 11.72
C THR A 367 1.62 15.27 11.66
N ALA A 368 2.16 16.47 11.90
CA ALA A 368 3.60 16.71 11.96
C ALA A 368 4.25 16.27 13.29
N ASP A 369 3.46 15.95 14.31
CA ASP A 369 3.95 15.62 15.64
C ASP A 369 4.69 14.26 15.62
N PRO A 370 5.97 14.21 16.03
CA PRO A 370 6.78 13.00 15.95
C PRO A 370 6.44 11.95 17.03
N VAL A 371 5.56 12.23 17.97
CA VAL A 371 5.24 11.35 19.10
C VAL A 371 3.75 11.08 19.20
N VAL A 372 2.93 12.14 19.24
CA VAL A 372 1.51 12.07 19.60
C VAL A 372 0.71 11.30 18.54
N GLY A 373 0.05 10.23 19.00
CA GLY A 373 -0.67 9.28 18.15
C GLY A 373 0.22 8.53 17.16
N TYR A 374 1.50 8.41 17.45
CA TYR A 374 2.49 7.75 16.58
C TYR A 374 3.27 6.68 17.35
N THR A 375 4.09 7.11 18.31
CA THR A 375 4.97 6.25 19.13
C THR A 375 4.56 6.20 20.60
N ASP A 376 3.53 6.96 20.99
CA ASP A 376 3.00 7.07 22.35
C ASP A 376 1.87 6.07 22.68
N TYR A 377 1.47 5.23 21.73
CA TYR A 377 0.50 4.18 21.99
C TYR A 377 1.09 3.10 22.90
N PRO A 378 0.46 2.78 24.05
CA PRO A 378 1.07 1.91 25.05
C PRO A 378 1.04 0.44 24.64
N PHE A 379 2.08 -0.29 25.01
CA PHE A 379 2.13 -1.75 24.97
C PHE A 379 1.25 -2.36 26.08
N LEU A 380 0.86 -3.63 25.92
CA LEU A 380 0.00 -4.37 26.84
C LEU A 380 0.55 -4.37 28.27
N GLY A 381 1.86 -4.58 28.44
CA GLY A 381 2.53 -4.61 29.74
C GLY A 381 2.60 -3.24 30.45
N GLN A 382 2.50 -2.13 29.71
CA GLN A 382 2.49 -0.78 30.29
C GLN A 382 1.11 -0.41 30.84
N GLN A 383 0.03 -0.90 30.22
CA GLN A 383 -1.34 -0.67 30.69
C GLN A 383 -1.67 -1.44 31.97
N GLN A 384 -1.06 -2.61 32.19
CA GLN A 384 -1.24 -3.39 33.41
C GLN A 384 -0.59 -2.72 34.63
N ARG A 385 0.60 -2.11 34.45
CA ARG A 385 1.32 -1.39 35.53
C ARG A 385 0.70 -0.07 35.94
N ALA A 386 -0.08 0.60 35.08
CA ALA A 386 -0.78 1.82 35.42
C ALA A 386 -2.11 1.58 36.18
N ARG A 387 -2.51 0.31 36.35
CA ARG A 387 -3.74 -0.10 37.05
C ARG A 387 -3.46 -0.79 38.39
N LEU A 388 -2.19 -1.05 38.69
CA LEU A 388 -1.68 -1.46 40.00
C LEU A 388 -1.13 -0.21 40.68
#